data_AF-A0A2D4VHY6-F1
#
_entry.id   AF-A0A2D4VHY6-F1
#
_cell.length_a   1.000
_cell.length_b   1.000
_cell.length_c   1.000
_cell.angle_alpha   90.00
_cell.angle_beta   90.00
_cell.angle_gamma   90.00
#
_symmetry.space_group_name_H-M   'P 1'
#
loop_
_entity.id
_entity.type
_entity.pdbx_description
1 polymer ?
#
loop_
_entity_poly.entity_id
_entity_poly.type
_entity_poly.pdbx_seq_one_letter_code
_entity_poly.pdbx_strand_id
1 'polypeptide(L)'
;MKRMTGYAAALLIAGLAIFASVADAETPGVPVTLNGYSAIDGDDLTITGETSAPDGAWLIFATYSVEKPRIRKRSYMLVKNGRFSAQVNIHGWPTGEIETDIHFQTMLPEREQPAIVFQKYGAKGERMTGKTVVQEGEAYRAAVIELRAYNP
;
A
#
# COMPACT_ATOMS: atom_id res chain seq x y z
N MET A 1 -4.73 -8.74 85.71
CA MET A 1 -3.85 -7.70 85.13
C MET A 1 -2.56 -8.34 84.63
N LYS A 2 -2.03 -7.82 83.51
CA LYS A 2 -0.77 -8.14 82.80
C LYS A 2 -0.83 -9.17 81.64
N ARG A 3 -1.04 -8.52 80.50
CA ARG A 3 -0.84 -8.82 79.07
C ARG A 3 0.23 -9.86 78.72
N MET A 4 -0.14 -10.78 77.83
CA MET A 4 0.78 -11.55 76.99
C MET A 4 1.26 -10.67 75.82
N THR A 5 2.56 -10.38 75.79
CA THR A 5 3.35 -9.96 74.61
C THR A 5 3.55 -11.19 73.71
N GLY A 6 3.18 -11.18 72.42
CA GLY A 6 4.00 -10.70 71.30
C GLY A 6 5.22 -11.62 71.13
N TYR A 7 5.42 -12.39 70.05
CA TYR A 7 5.64 -11.93 68.68
C TYR A 7 5.20 -12.98 67.65
N ALA A 8 4.50 -12.54 66.61
CA ALA A 8 4.25 -13.29 65.40
C ALA A 8 5.52 -13.32 64.54
N ALA A 9 5.94 -14.49 64.10
CA ALA A 9 6.98 -14.63 63.08
C ALA A 9 6.38 -14.30 61.72
N ALA A 10 6.83 -13.20 61.12
CA ALA A 10 6.45 -12.79 59.78
C ALA A 10 7.18 -13.67 58.75
N LEU A 11 6.41 -14.44 57.97
CA LEU A 11 6.88 -15.12 56.77
C LEU A 11 7.01 -14.08 55.64
N LEU A 12 8.25 -13.73 55.30
CA LEU A 12 8.59 -12.89 54.17
C LEU A 12 8.62 -13.77 52.91
N ILE A 13 7.50 -13.84 52.19
CA ILE A 13 7.45 -14.45 50.86
C ILE A 13 7.89 -13.37 49.88
N ALA A 14 9.15 -13.43 49.44
CA ALA A 14 9.62 -12.63 48.32
C ALA A 14 9.02 -13.21 47.03
N GLY A 15 7.89 -12.63 46.60
CA GLY A 15 7.29 -12.90 45.30
C GLY A 15 8.16 -12.29 44.20
N LEU A 16 8.85 -13.14 43.44
CA LEU A 16 9.57 -12.75 42.23
C LEU A 16 8.52 -12.44 41.15
N ALA A 17 8.16 -11.16 40.98
CA ALA A 17 7.33 -10.74 39.86
C ALA A 17 8.17 -10.82 38.57
N ILE A 18 7.98 -11.90 37.82
CA ILE A 18 8.52 -12.02 36.45
C ILE A 18 7.69 -11.05 35.60
N PHE A 19 8.23 -9.85 35.34
CA PHE A 19 7.74 -9.03 34.24
C PHE A 19 8.15 -9.73 32.95
N ALA A 20 7.27 -10.60 32.43
CA ALA A 20 7.34 -11.00 31.04
C ALA A 20 7.12 -9.72 30.22
N SER A 21 8.21 -9.19 29.65
CA SER A 21 8.13 -8.22 28.58
C SER A 21 7.15 -8.78 27.56
N VAL A 22 6.04 -8.07 27.32
CA VAL A 22 5.17 -8.35 26.19
C VAL A 22 6.06 -8.03 24.98
N ALA A 23 6.77 -9.04 24.49
CA ALA A 23 7.47 -8.96 23.23
C ALA A 23 6.47 -8.42 22.22
N ASP A 24 6.82 -7.31 21.56
CA ASP A 24 6.07 -6.75 20.45
C ASP A 24 5.69 -7.91 19.54
N ALA A 25 4.43 -8.35 19.63
CA ALA A 25 3.91 -9.30 18.68
C ALA A 25 3.87 -8.52 17.37
N GLU A 26 4.91 -8.69 16.54
CA GLU A 26 4.98 -8.10 15.21
C GLU A 26 3.65 -8.37 14.53
N THR A 27 2.85 -7.31 14.35
CA THR A 27 1.54 -7.45 13.71
C THR A 27 1.82 -7.99 12.31
N PRO A 28 1.29 -9.17 11.92
CA PRO A 28 1.56 -9.73 10.61
C PRO A 28 1.21 -8.70 9.54
N GLY A 29 2.20 -8.37 8.71
CA GLY A 29 1.98 -7.37 7.67
C GLY A 29 0.92 -7.83 6.67
N VAL A 30 0.19 -6.87 6.12
CA VAL A 30 -0.98 -7.03 5.26
C VAL A 30 -0.54 -7.09 3.79
N PRO A 31 -0.79 -8.21 3.09
CA PRO A 31 -0.35 -8.37 1.71
C PRO A 31 -1.10 -7.43 0.76
N VAL A 32 -0.35 -6.80 -0.15
CA VAL A 32 -0.88 -6.01 -1.25
C VAL A 32 -0.60 -6.70 -2.58
N THR A 33 -1.65 -6.88 -3.38
CA THR A 33 -1.55 -7.41 -4.74
C THR A 33 -2.08 -6.37 -5.72
N LEU A 34 -1.42 -6.20 -6.86
CA LEU A 34 -1.93 -5.49 -8.03
C LEU A 34 -1.65 -6.37 -9.25
N ASN A 35 -2.67 -6.56 -10.09
CA ASN A 35 -2.57 -7.20 -11.39
C ASN A 35 -3.39 -6.38 -12.37
N GLY A 36 -2.96 -6.28 -13.62
CA GLY A 36 -3.68 -5.50 -14.61
C GLY A 36 -3.22 -5.77 -16.02
N TYR A 37 -3.88 -5.11 -16.96
CA TYR A 37 -3.55 -5.08 -18.37
C TYR A 37 -3.92 -3.73 -18.95
N SER A 38 -3.29 -3.39 -20.07
CA SER A 38 -3.63 -2.21 -20.85
C SER A 38 -3.95 -2.63 -22.28
N ALA A 39 -4.85 -1.87 -22.92
CA ALA A 39 -5.27 -2.08 -24.30
C ALA A 39 -5.61 -0.74 -24.95
N ILE A 40 -5.40 -0.63 -26.26
CA ILE A 40 -5.67 0.58 -27.03
C ILE A 40 -6.82 0.31 -28.00
N ASP A 41 -7.79 1.21 -28.03
CA ASP A 41 -8.86 1.27 -29.03
C ASP A 41 -8.96 2.69 -29.58
N GLY A 42 -8.58 2.89 -30.84
CA GLY A 42 -8.38 4.21 -31.42
C GLY A 42 -7.38 5.04 -30.63
N ASP A 43 -7.79 6.22 -30.19
CA ASP A 43 -6.98 7.15 -29.40
C ASP A 43 -7.11 6.93 -27.88
N ASP A 44 -7.77 5.86 -27.42
CA ASP A 44 -8.03 5.62 -26.01
C ASP A 44 -7.28 4.40 -25.48
N LEU A 45 -6.30 4.66 -24.61
CA LEU A 45 -5.63 3.64 -23.80
C LEU A 45 -6.48 3.34 -22.57
N THR A 46 -6.99 2.11 -22.50
CA THR A 46 -7.70 1.59 -21.33
C THR A 46 -6.75 0.81 -20.44
N ILE A 47 -6.75 1.12 -19.15
CA ILE A 47 -5.95 0.47 -18.11
C ILE A 47 -6.91 -0.15 -17.10
N THR A 48 -6.87 -1.46 -16.89
CA THR A 48 -7.75 -2.12 -15.92
C THR A 48 -7.07 -3.24 -15.18
N GLY A 49 -7.66 -3.64 -14.05
CA GLY A 49 -7.11 -4.74 -13.27
C GLY A 49 -7.80 -4.94 -11.93
N GLU A 50 -7.10 -5.67 -11.07
CA GLU A 50 -7.56 -6.13 -9.76
C GLU A 50 -6.52 -5.84 -8.69
N THR A 51 -6.99 -5.59 -7.47
CA THR A 51 -6.12 -5.32 -6.32
C THR A 51 -6.74 -5.77 -5.00
N SER A 52 -5.89 -6.03 -4.00
CA SER A 52 -6.32 -6.27 -2.61
C SER A 52 -6.43 -5.00 -1.77
N ALA A 53 -6.11 -3.83 -2.35
CA ALA A 53 -6.36 -2.54 -1.73
C ALA A 53 -7.87 -2.36 -1.47
N PRO A 54 -8.27 -1.71 -0.35
CA PRO A 54 -9.67 -1.54 -0.02
C PRO A 54 -10.38 -0.62 -1.01
N ASP A 55 -11.69 -0.80 -1.13
CA ASP A 55 -12.54 0.08 -1.93
C ASP A 55 -12.41 1.54 -1.50
N GLY A 56 -12.42 2.44 -2.48
CA GLY A 56 -12.17 3.86 -2.29
C GLY A 56 -10.69 4.24 -2.19
N ALA A 57 -9.77 3.27 -2.15
CA ALA A 57 -8.34 3.56 -2.27
C ALA A 57 -8.02 4.17 -3.63
N TRP A 58 -7.07 5.11 -3.64
CA TRP A 58 -6.49 5.64 -4.86
C TRP A 58 -5.24 4.84 -5.24
N LEU A 59 -5.13 4.52 -6.52
CA LEU A 59 -3.90 4.07 -7.16
C LEU A 59 -3.33 5.23 -7.98
N ILE A 60 -2.00 5.32 -8.05
CA ILE A 60 -1.30 6.23 -8.97
C ILE A 60 -0.95 5.42 -10.21
N PHE A 61 -1.12 6.03 -11.39
CA PHE A 61 -0.52 5.48 -12.60
C PHE A 61 0.21 6.55 -13.40
N ALA A 62 1.20 6.11 -14.16
CA ALA A 62 1.89 6.92 -15.15
C ALA A 62 1.97 6.14 -16.46
N THR A 63 1.57 6.77 -17.55
CA THR A 63 1.67 6.25 -18.92
C THR A 63 2.72 7.05 -19.67
N TYR A 64 3.58 6.39 -20.44
CA TYR A 64 4.65 7.04 -21.18
C TYR A 64 4.85 6.40 -22.55
N SER A 65 5.08 7.24 -23.57
CA SER A 65 5.57 6.76 -24.86
C SER A 65 7.06 6.46 -24.76
N VAL A 66 7.48 5.30 -25.26
CA VAL A 66 8.89 4.91 -25.28
C VAL A 66 9.65 5.70 -26.35
N GLU A 67 8.95 5.97 -27.46
CA GLU A 67 9.41 6.64 -28.66
C GLU A 67 9.46 8.15 -28.50
N LYS A 68 10.21 8.80 -29.39
CA LYS A 68 10.34 10.26 -29.42
C LYS A 68 9.21 10.89 -30.23
N PRO A 69 8.66 12.04 -29.78
CA PRO A 69 8.95 12.70 -28.50
C PRO A 69 8.40 11.87 -27.33
N ARG A 70 9.16 11.78 -26.23
CA ARG A 70 8.70 11.07 -25.03
C ARG A 70 7.61 11.89 -24.37
N ILE A 71 6.38 11.38 -24.37
CA ILE A 71 5.23 11.97 -23.71
C ILE A 71 4.97 11.18 -22.43
N ARG A 72 4.61 11.87 -21.34
CA ARG A 72 4.25 11.25 -20.07
C ARG A 72 2.99 11.88 -19.51
N LYS A 73 2.07 11.04 -19.04
CA LYS A 73 0.86 11.46 -18.33
C LYS A 73 0.73 10.67 -17.03
N ARG A 74 0.53 11.38 -15.92
CA ARG A 74 0.30 10.82 -14.59
C ARG A 74 -1.12 11.14 -14.17
N SER A 75 -1.79 10.18 -13.55
CA SER A 75 -3.09 10.43 -12.92
C SER A 75 -3.38 9.40 -11.82
N TYR A 76 -4.62 9.41 -11.35
CA TYR A 76 -5.11 8.53 -10.29
C TYR A 76 -6.31 7.75 -10.77
N MET A 77 -6.52 6.56 -10.20
CA MET A 77 -7.71 5.77 -10.40
C MET A 77 -8.21 5.22 -9.07
N LEU A 78 -9.53 5.05 -8.96
CA LEU A 78 -10.18 4.59 -7.72
C LEU A 78 -10.38 3.08 -7.77
N VAL A 79 -10.14 2.42 -6.64
CA VAL A 79 -10.51 1.02 -6.43
C VAL A 79 -12.00 0.94 -6.10
N LYS A 80 -12.71 0.05 -6.81
CA LYS A 80 -14.12 -0.27 -6.57
C LYS A 80 -14.33 -1.78 -6.72
N ASN A 81 -14.91 -2.42 -5.71
CA ASN A 81 -15.12 -3.86 -5.64
C ASN A 81 -13.85 -4.66 -5.97
N GLY A 82 -12.70 -4.25 -5.42
CA GLY A 82 -11.39 -4.88 -5.70
C GLY A 82 -10.85 -4.70 -7.13
N ARG A 83 -11.47 -3.85 -7.94
CA ARG A 83 -11.08 -3.57 -9.33
C ARG A 83 -10.69 -2.11 -9.52
N PHE A 84 -9.92 -1.84 -10.56
CA PHE A 84 -9.61 -0.48 -11.00
C PHE A 84 -9.75 -0.35 -12.52
N SER A 85 -10.01 0.89 -12.97
CA SER A 85 -10.08 1.23 -14.39
C SER A 85 -9.72 2.70 -14.59
N ALA A 86 -8.97 2.99 -15.63
CA ALA A 86 -8.71 4.34 -16.12
C ALA A 86 -8.68 4.36 -17.66
N GLN A 87 -8.97 5.52 -18.23
CA GLN A 87 -8.78 5.78 -19.65
C GLN A 87 -7.85 6.97 -19.83
N VAL A 88 -6.97 6.86 -20.81
CA VAL A 88 -6.04 7.90 -21.21
C VAL A 88 -6.20 8.13 -22.69
N ASN A 89 -6.68 9.33 -23.05
CA ASN A 89 -6.59 9.75 -24.42
C ASN A 89 -5.12 9.98 -24.80
N ILE A 90 -4.68 9.26 -25.83
CA ILE A 90 -3.32 9.22 -26.39
C ILE A 90 -3.27 9.88 -27.78
N HIS A 91 -4.28 10.68 -28.13
CA HIS A 91 -4.27 11.42 -29.40
C HIS A 91 -3.00 12.27 -29.53
N GLY A 92 -2.31 12.13 -30.67
CA GLY A 92 -1.06 12.85 -30.96
C GLY A 92 0.18 12.29 -30.25
N TRP A 93 0.08 11.14 -29.58
CA TRP A 93 1.25 10.42 -29.09
C TRP A 93 1.99 9.77 -30.27
N PRO A 94 3.32 9.60 -30.18
CA PRO A 94 4.04 8.90 -31.24
C PRO A 94 3.54 7.45 -31.36
N THR A 95 3.52 6.94 -32.59
CA THR A 95 3.35 5.51 -32.87
C THR A 95 4.46 4.71 -32.19
N GLY A 96 4.10 3.60 -31.56
CA GLY A 96 5.04 2.73 -30.85
C GLY A 96 4.56 2.19 -29.50
N GLU A 97 5.50 1.77 -28.66
CA GLU A 97 5.22 1.19 -27.36
C GLU A 97 4.82 2.27 -26.33
N ILE A 98 3.68 2.01 -25.68
CA ILE A 98 3.26 2.74 -24.49
C ILE A 98 3.42 1.83 -23.29
N GLU A 99 4.22 2.29 -22.34
CA GLU A 99 4.42 1.65 -21.05
C GLU A 99 3.56 2.35 -19.99
N THR A 100 3.03 1.58 -19.04
CA THR A 100 2.21 2.09 -17.93
C THR A 100 2.66 1.47 -16.62
N ASP A 101 3.08 2.33 -15.70
CA ASP A 101 3.33 1.98 -14.32
C ASP A 101 2.06 2.22 -13.48
N ILE A 102 1.73 1.29 -12.59
CA ILE A 102 0.68 1.48 -11.57
C ILE A 102 1.30 1.21 -10.20
N HIS A 103 0.90 2.00 -9.19
CA HIS A 103 1.39 1.89 -7.83
C HIS A 103 0.30 2.13 -6.80
N PHE A 104 0.43 1.46 -5.66
CA PHE A 104 -0.29 1.78 -4.44
C PHE A 104 0.66 2.31 -3.38
N GLN A 105 0.29 3.41 -2.71
CA GLN A 105 1.00 3.94 -1.55
C GLN A 105 0.03 4.70 -0.65
N THR A 106 0.32 4.76 0.65
CA THR A 106 -0.56 5.42 1.62
C THR A 106 -0.42 6.95 1.56
N MET A 107 0.78 7.44 1.27
CA MET A 107 1.08 8.87 1.13
C MET A 107 1.08 9.27 -0.34
N LEU A 108 0.07 10.00 -0.80
CA LEU A 108 -0.01 10.45 -2.19
C LEU A 108 0.39 11.93 -2.31
N PRO A 109 1.02 12.35 -3.42
CA PRO A 109 1.50 13.72 -3.55
C PRO A 109 0.38 14.76 -3.76
N GLU A 110 -0.75 14.38 -4.37
CA GLU A 110 -1.82 15.32 -4.77
C GLU A 110 -3.21 14.89 -4.28
N ARG A 111 -3.31 13.85 -3.45
CA ARG A 111 -4.56 13.30 -2.92
C ARG A 111 -4.39 12.77 -1.50
N GLU A 112 -5.49 12.56 -0.80
CA GLU A 112 -5.50 11.83 0.47
C GLU A 112 -6.09 10.44 0.26
N GLN A 113 -5.52 9.43 0.90
CA GLN A 113 -6.15 8.11 0.98
C GLN A 113 -7.30 8.14 1.99
N PRO A 114 -8.35 7.33 1.80
CA PRO A 114 -9.41 7.23 2.81
C PRO A 114 -8.89 6.61 4.11
N ALA A 115 -9.52 6.93 5.24
CA ALA A 115 -9.11 6.47 6.57
C ALA A 115 -8.90 4.94 6.67
N ILE A 116 -9.69 4.16 5.93
CA ILE A 116 -9.58 2.69 5.89
C ILE A 116 -8.21 2.21 5.38
N VAL A 117 -7.56 2.96 4.47
CA VAL A 117 -6.23 2.65 3.98
C VAL A 117 -5.21 2.79 5.10
N PHE A 118 -5.25 3.89 5.86
CA PHE A 118 -4.35 4.11 6.99
C PHE A 118 -4.60 3.10 8.12
N GLN A 119 -5.86 2.77 8.39
CA GLN A 119 -6.23 1.75 9.38
C GLN A 119 -5.73 0.36 9.00
N LYS A 120 -5.64 0.05 7.71
CA LYS A 120 -5.18 -1.26 7.22
C LYS A 120 -3.67 -1.34 7.08
N TYR A 121 -3.04 -0.32 6.48
CA TYR A 121 -1.64 -0.37 6.05
C TYR A 121 -0.70 0.52 6.86
N GLY A 122 -1.24 1.36 7.73
CA GLY A 122 -0.44 2.34 8.46
C GLY A 122 -0.33 3.68 7.72
N ALA A 123 0.19 4.71 8.39
CA ALA A 123 0.26 6.05 7.81
C ALA A 123 1.26 6.10 6.65
N LYS A 124 2.38 5.39 6.79
CA LYS A 124 3.46 5.32 5.81
C LYS A 124 3.45 4.02 5.01
N GLY A 125 2.46 3.16 5.23
CA GLY A 125 2.39 1.85 4.59
C GLY A 125 3.25 0.79 5.27
N GLU A 126 3.71 1.04 6.50
CA GLU A 126 4.59 0.17 7.28
C GLU A 126 4.03 -1.23 7.56
N ARG A 127 2.73 -1.42 7.36
CA ARG A 127 2.08 -2.74 7.44
C ARG A 127 1.88 -3.38 6.08
N MET A 128 2.35 -2.82 4.97
CA MET A 128 2.26 -3.48 3.67
C MET A 128 3.29 -4.59 3.52
N THR A 129 2.87 -5.73 3.00
CA THR A 129 3.76 -6.84 2.63
C THR A 129 3.45 -7.35 1.23
N GLY A 130 4.36 -8.16 0.68
CA GLY A 130 4.23 -8.73 -0.65
C GLY A 130 5.51 -8.59 -1.46
N LYS A 131 5.65 -9.41 -2.51
CA LYS A 131 6.88 -9.46 -3.32
C LYS A 131 7.22 -8.14 -4.01
N THR A 132 6.23 -7.30 -4.22
CA THR A 132 6.34 -6.05 -4.98
C THR A 132 6.25 -4.82 -4.09
N VAL A 133 6.32 -5.00 -2.76
CA VAL A 133 6.40 -3.89 -1.81
C VAL A 133 7.86 -3.46 -1.65
N VAL A 134 8.11 -2.18 -1.84
CA VAL A 134 9.44 -1.56 -1.73
C VAL A 134 9.35 -0.43 -0.70
N GLN A 135 10.39 -0.27 0.11
CA GLN A 135 10.54 0.88 1.00
C GLN A 135 11.35 1.98 0.29
N GLU A 136 10.78 3.17 0.19
CA GLU A 136 11.42 4.37 -0.36
C GLU A 136 11.48 5.44 0.74
N GLY A 137 12.66 5.61 1.34
CA GLY A 137 12.83 6.49 2.50
C GLY A 137 12.02 6.00 3.70
N GLU A 138 11.13 6.84 4.21
CA GLU A 138 10.26 6.50 5.35
C GLU A 138 8.92 5.87 4.94
N ALA A 139 8.62 5.79 3.64
CA ALA A 139 7.35 5.30 3.14
C ALA A 139 7.50 3.96 2.41
N TYR A 140 6.44 3.17 2.44
CA TYR A 140 6.31 1.94 1.68
C TYR A 140 5.43 2.19 0.46
N ARG A 141 5.84 1.60 -0.66
CA ARG A 141 5.12 1.62 -1.93
C ARG A 141 4.90 0.18 -2.35
N ALA A 142 3.65 -0.17 -2.63
CA ALA A 142 3.26 -1.50 -3.06
C ALA A 142 2.98 -1.55 -4.57
N ALA A 143 3.47 -2.63 -5.16
CA ALA A 143 3.18 -3.20 -6.47
C ALA A 143 3.26 -2.24 -7.65
N VAL A 144 4.48 -2.13 -8.19
CA VAL A 144 4.68 -1.75 -9.58
C VAL A 144 4.18 -2.90 -10.45
N ILE A 145 3.17 -2.63 -11.27
CA ILE A 145 2.96 -3.43 -12.48
C ILE A 145 3.28 -2.55 -13.66
N GLU A 146 4.10 -3.10 -14.55
CA GLU A 146 4.45 -2.50 -15.83
C GLU A 146 3.56 -3.15 -16.89
N LEU A 147 2.74 -2.34 -17.53
CA LEU A 147 1.85 -2.78 -18.61
C LEU A 147 2.34 -2.19 -19.92
N ARG A 148 2.15 -2.92 -21.01
CA ARG A 148 2.58 -2.51 -22.34
C ARG A 148 1.43 -2.63 -23.32
N ALA A 149 1.28 -1.61 -24.15
CA ALA A 149 0.37 -1.60 -25.28
C ALA A 149 1.07 -0.95 -26.49
N TYR A 150 0.60 -1.27 -27.70
CA TYR A 150 1.17 -0.73 -28.93
C TYR A 150 0.19 0.24 -29.58
N ASN A 151 0.63 1.49 -29.76
CA ASN A 151 -0.07 2.53 -30.50
C ASN A 151 0.30 2.41 -31.99
N PRO A 152 -0.66 2.07 -32.89
CA PRO A 152 -0.38 1.79 -34.30
C PRO A 152 0.01 3.02 -35.15
#